data_AF-A0AAJ2WPZ4-F1
#
_entry.id   AF-A0AAJ2WPZ4-F1
#
_cell.length_a   1.000
_cell.length_b   1.000
_cell.length_c   1.000
_cell.angle_alpha   90.00
_cell.angle_beta   90.00
_cell.angle_gamma   90.00
#
_symmetry.space_group_name_H-M   'P 1'
#
loop_
_entity.id
_entity.type
_entity.pdbx_description
1 polymer ?
#
loop_
_entity_poly.entity_id
_entity_poly.type
_entity_poly.pdbx_seq_one_letter_code
_entity_poly.pdbx_strand_id
1 'polypeptide(L)'
;MSTIACDTPRSTLDEPAWRDLCKAAAAHAQRGCGLSYDHYVTLFSSAIDAQANRLPDEQRAQALEIAAQEWDYATPAERQETQDWNAEHGYCSHGIEFGYCPAGCDRDDDDWD
;
A
#
# COMPACT_ATOMS: atom_id res chain seq x y z
N MET A 1 37.63 22.59 26.66
CA MET A 1 37.05 22.21 25.36
C MET A 1 35.88 21.30 25.66
N SER A 2 34.66 21.82 25.69
CA SER A 2 33.45 21.02 25.96
C SER A 2 32.83 20.64 24.63
N THR A 3 32.89 19.35 24.31
CA THR A 3 32.12 18.76 23.22
C THR A 3 30.65 18.72 23.63
N ILE A 4 29.85 19.60 23.03
CA ILE A 4 28.39 19.52 23.06
C ILE A 4 28.03 18.31 22.19
N ALA A 5 27.62 17.21 22.83
CA ALA A 5 26.90 16.15 22.16
C ALA A 5 25.49 16.68 21.90
N CYS A 6 25.16 16.93 20.62
CA CYS A 6 23.80 17.23 20.23
C CYS A 6 22.99 15.93 20.31
N ASP A 7 22.36 15.69 21.46
CA ASP A 7 21.24 14.75 21.57
C ASP A 7 20.14 15.26 20.64
N THR A 8 20.04 14.65 19.45
CA THR A 8 18.86 14.85 18.61
C THR A 8 17.72 14.16 19.33
N PRO A 9 16.64 14.86 19.72
CA PRO A 9 15.52 14.20 20.35
C PRO A 9 14.97 13.20 19.34
N ARG A 10 14.91 11.94 19.75
CA ARG A 10 14.23 10.85 19.04
C ARG A 10 12.76 11.23 18.94
N SER A 11 12.41 12.04 17.95
CA SER A 11 11.06 12.55 17.79
C SER A 11 10.17 11.33 17.53
N THR A 12 9.15 11.15 18.37
CA THR A 12 8.17 10.08 18.22
C THR A 12 7.23 10.41 17.06
N LEU A 13 6.67 9.38 16.42
CA LEU A 13 5.61 9.56 15.42
C LEU A 13 4.41 10.28 16.05
N ASP A 14 3.86 11.27 15.37
CA ASP A 14 2.55 11.83 15.71
C ASP A 14 1.47 10.83 15.24
N GLU A 15 1.16 9.86 16.11
CA GLU A 15 0.24 8.79 15.74
C GLU A 15 -1.18 9.26 15.41
N PRO A 16 -1.80 10.23 16.13
CA PRO A 16 -3.10 10.78 15.72
C PRO A 16 -3.08 11.35 14.30
N ALA A 17 -2.07 12.16 13.97
CA ALA A 17 -1.94 12.71 12.62
C ALA A 17 -1.70 11.60 11.57
N TRP A 18 -0.91 10.59 11.92
CA TRP A 18 -0.69 9.43 11.06
C TRP A 18 -1.98 8.63 10.79
N ARG A 19 -2.79 8.37 11.83
CA ARG A 19 -4.09 7.70 11.68
C ARG A 19 -5.05 8.50 10.79
N ASP A 20 -5.07 9.82 10.91
CA ASP A 20 -5.91 10.65 10.05
C ASP A 20 -5.46 10.62 8.58
N LEU A 21 -4.14 10.53 8.34
CA LEU A 21 -3.58 10.27 7.02
C LEU A 21 -4.01 8.88 6.50
N CYS A 22 -3.90 7.83 7.31
CA CYS A 22 -4.34 6.48 6.93
C CYS A 22 -5.83 6.45 6.58
N LYS A 23 -6.70 7.07 7.38
CA LYS A 23 -8.14 7.20 7.08
C LYS A 23 -8.38 7.86 5.73
N ALA A 24 -7.66 8.94 5.42
CA ALA A 24 -7.79 9.65 4.15
C ALA A 24 -7.32 8.79 2.97
N ALA A 25 -6.18 8.09 3.12
CA ALA A 25 -5.64 7.17 2.12
C ALA A 25 -6.61 6.00 1.86
N ALA A 26 -7.14 5.37 2.92
CA ALA A 26 -8.12 4.29 2.81
C ALA A 26 -9.40 4.76 2.11
N ALA A 27 -9.94 5.93 2.47
CA ALA A 27 -11.11 6.49 1.81
C ALA A 27 -10.85 6.78 0.33
N HIS A 28 -9.66 7.24 -0.05
CA HIS A 28 -9.28 7.42 -1.44
C HIS A 28 -9.20 6.08 -2.18
N ALA A 29 -8.53 5.08 -1.60
CA ALA A 29 -8.41 3.74 -2.16
C ALA A 29 -9.80 3.09 -2.37
N GLN A 30 -10.71 3.20 -1.40
CA GLN A 30 -12.09 2.67 -1.52
C GLN A 30 -12.87 3.25 -2.69
N ARG A 31 -12.67 4.55 -3.01
CA ARG A 31 -13.34 5.18 -4.16
C ARG A 31 -12.71 4.78 -5.49
N GLY A 32 -11.42 4.44 -5.49
CA GLY A 32 -10.65 4.12 -6.69
C GLY A 32 -10.53 2.63 -7.02
N CYS A 33 -10.88 1.73 -6.09
CA CYS A 33 -10.56 0.31 -6.23
C CYS A 33 -11.50 -0.49 -7.14
N GLY A 34 -12.55 0.11 -7.69
CA GLY A 34 -13.51 -0.61 -8.54
C GLY A 34 -14.22 -1.77 -7.83
N LEU A 35 -14.38 -1.68 -6.51
CA LEU A 35 -14.88 -2.74 -5.62
C LEU A 35 -14.00 -4.00 -5.51
N SER A 36 -12.75 -3.95 -5.98
CA SER A 36 -11.77 -5.01 -5.74
C SER A 36 -11.04 -4.82 -4.42
N TYR A 37 -10.92 -5.90 -3.65
CA TYR A 37 -10.13 -5.93 -2.41
C TYR A 37 -8.63 -5.80 -2.70
N ASP A 38 -8.08 -6.61 -3.61
CA ASP A 38 -6.66 -6.58 -3.95
C ASP A 38 -6.22 -5.22 -4.49
N HIS A 39 -7.10 -4.59 -5.29
CA HIS A 39 -6.82 -3.25 -5.79
C HIS A 39 -6.91 -2.20 -4.67
N TYR A 40 -7.86 -2.33 -3.73
CA TYR A 40 -7.91 -1.48 -2.54
C TYR A 40 -6.61 -1.59 -1.72
N VAL A 41 -6.18 -2.81 -1.40
CA VAL A 41 -4.94 -3.08 -0.65
C VAL A 41 -3.74 -2.49 -1.39
N THR A 42 -3.68 -2.64 -2.71
CA THR A 42 -2.59 -2.09 -3.54
C THR A 42 -2.55 -0.55 -3.49
N LEU A 43 -3.69 0.11 -3.68
CA LEU A 43 -3.78 1.57 -3.69
C LEU A 43 -3.48 2.15 -2.31
N PHE A 44 -4.07 1.57 -1.26
CA PHE A 44 -3.85 1.99 0.12
C PHE A 44 -2.37 1.82 0.50
N SER A 45 -1.83 0.62 0.33
CA SER A 45 -0.46 0.31 0.76
C SER A 45 0.58 1.13 -0.01
N SER A 46 0.39 1.34 -1.32
CA SER A 46 1.30 2.20 -2.10
C SER A 46 1.27 3.66 -1.64
N ALA A 47 0.10 4.16 -1.24
CA ALA A 47 -0.02 5.51 -0.68
C ALA A 47 0.66 5.61 0.69
N ILE A 48 0.52 4.59 1.54
CA ILE A 48 1.20 4.49 2.83
C ILE A 48 2.71 4.42 2.66
N ASP A 49 3.22 3.56 1.77
CA ASP A 49 4.64 3.45 1.43
C ASP A 49 5.23 4.82 1.06
N ALA A 50 4.54 5.56 0.18
CA ALA A 50 4.99 6.88 -0.28
C ALA A 50 5.09 7.93 0.84
N GLN A 51 4.24 7.84 1.88
CA GLN A 51 4.27 8.74 3.02
C GLN A 51 5.26 8.28 4.08
N ALA A 52 5.30 6.98 4.37
CA ALA A 52 6.19 6.38 5.36
C ALA A 52 7.66 6.51 4.97
N ASN A 53 7.97 6.48 3.65
CA ASN A 53 9.32 6.73 3.12
C ASN A 53 9.85 8.15 3.38
N ARG A 54 9.00 9.10 3.79
CA ARG A 54 9.41 10.46 4.16
C ARG A 54 9.74 10.58 5.65
N LEU A 55 9.43 9.55 6.44
CA LEU A 55 9.69 9.51 7.86
C LEU A 55 11.09 8.95 8.15
N PRO A 56 11.72 9.34 9.28
CA PRO A 56 12.91 8.64 9.79
C PRO A 56 12.65 7.14 9.97
N ASP A 57 13.69 6.32 9.81
CA ASP A 57 13.58 4.84 9.85
C ASP A 57 12.83 4.30 11.07
N GLU A 58 13.11 4.86 12.24
CA GLU A 58 12.45 4.46 13.50
C GLU A 58 10.95 4.77 13.50
N GLN A 59 10.54 5.90 12.93
CA GLN A 59 9.12 6.28 12.82
C GLN A 59 8.43 5.52 11.69
N ARG A 60 9.15 5.21 10.61
CA ARG A 60 8.61 4.44 9.48
C ARG A 60 8.13 3.07 9.93
N ALA A 61 8.91 2.36 10.73
CA ALA A 61 8.51 1.04 11.25
C ALA A 61 7.19 1.13 12.06
N GLN A 62 7.10 2.08 12.98
CA GLN A 62 5.90 2.32 13.79
C GLN A 62 4.69 2.71 12.91
N ALA A 63 4.91 3.56 11.90
CA ALA A 63 3.88 4.02 10.98
C ALA A 63 3.28 2.86 10.17
N LEU A 64 4.12 1.96 9.63
CA LEU A 64 3.68 0.78 8.90
C LEU A 64 2.95 -0.22 9.81
N GLU A 65 3.40 -0.39 11.06
CA GLU A 65 2.71 -1.25 12.04
C GLU A 65 1.29 -0.75 12.34
N ILE A 66 1.10 0.56 12.57
CA ILE A 66 -0.24 1.14 12.78
C ILE A 66 -1.12 0.90 11.55
N ALA A 67 -0.58 1.09 10.34
CA ALA A 67 -1.33 0.87 9.11
C ALA A 67 -1.75 -0.60 8.92
N ALA A 68 -0.92 -1.56 9.35
CA ALA A 68 -1.23 -3.00 9.28
C ALA A 68 -2.20 -3.48 10.37
N GLN A 69 -2.22 -2.83 11.54
CA GLN A 69 -3.11 -3.22 12.65
C GLN A 69 -4.53 -2.70 12.47
N GLU A 70 -4.68 -1.49 11.92
CA GLU A 70 -5.97 -0.80 11.84
C GLU A 70 -6.59 -0.84 10.42
N TRP A 71 -5.78 -1.19 9.41
CA TRP A 71 -6.19 -1.36 8.01
C TRP A 71 -5.48 -2.57 7.40
N ASP A 72 -5.72 -2.83 6.12
CA ASP A 72 -5.13 -3.93 5.36
C ASP A 72 -3.83 -3.51 4.65
N TYR A 73 -2.90 -2.85 5.36
CA TYR A 73 -1.59 -2.57 4.76
C TYR A 73 -0.86 -3.89 4.44
N ALA A 74 -0.35 -3.99 3.21
CA ALA A 74 0.48 -5.09 2.75
C ALA A 74 1.80 -4.55 2.19
N THR A 75 2.90 -5.20 2.58
CA THR A 75 4.23 -4.87 2.10
C THR A 75 4.33 -5.04 0.58
N PRO A 76 5.31 -4.40 -0.08
CA PRO A 76 5.52 -4.61 -1.52
C PRO A 76 5.69 -6.07 -1.92
N ALA A 77 6.33 -6.90 -1.07
CA ALA A 77 6.52 -8.32 -1.33
C ALA A 77 5.20 -9.10 -1.26
N GLU A 78 4.40 -8.92 -0.22
CA GLU A 78 3.08 -9.58 -0.08
C GLU A 78 2.15 -9.19 -1.24
N ARG A 79 2.17 -7.92 -1.65
CA ARG A 79 1.40 -7.46 -2.82
C ARG A 79 1.87 -8.09 -4.13
N GLN A 80 3.17 -8.32 -4.27
CA GLN A 80 3.71 -9.01 -5.45
C GLN A 80 3.27 -10.48 -5.45
N GLU A 81 3.32 -11.17 -4.32
CA GLU A 81 2.84 -12.55 -4.20
C GLU A 81 1.36 -12.67 -4.58
N THR A 82 0.52 -11.73 -4.14
CA THR A 82 -0.89 -11.67 -4.58
C THR A 82 -1.02 -11.45 -6.09
N GLN A 83 -0.21 -10.56 -6.68
CA GLN A 83 -0.25 -10.31 -8.12
C GLN A 83 0.19 -11.52 -8.94
N ASP A 84 1.23 -12.24 -8.49
CA ASP A 84 1.72 -13.44 -9.14
C ASP A 84 0.65 -14.55 -9.10
N TRP A 85 0.02 -14.75 -7.94
CA TRP A 85 -1.11 -15.68 -7.80
C TRP A 85 -2.26 -15.30 -8.73
N ASN A 86 -2.64 -14.02 -8.79
CA ASN A 86 -3.69 -13.52 -9.67
C ASN A 86 -3.41 -13.84 -11.14
N ALA A 87 -2.19 -13.57 -11.61
CA ALA A 87 -1.76 -13.84 -12.98
C ALA A 87 -1.83 -15.34 -13.32
N GLU A 88 -1.44 -16.21 -12.38
CA GLU A 88 -1.53 -17.67 -12.55
C GLU A 88 -2.98 -18.19 -12.59
N HIS A 89 -3.94 -17.48 -12.01
CA HIS A 89 -5.30 -17.93 -11.80
C HIS A 89 -6.36 -17.22 -12.65
N GLY A 90 -5.94 -16.41 -13.64
CA GLY A 90 -6.87 -15.76 -14.57
C GLY A 90 -7.44 -14.42 -14.09
N TYR A 91 -6.76 -13.77 -13.15
CA TYR A 91 -7.10 -12.45 -12.66
C TYR A 91 -6.06 -11.42 -13.14
N CYS A 92 -6.51 -10.21 -13.45
CA CYS A 92 -5.61 -9.09 -13.68
C CYS A 92 -4.92 -8.65 -12.37
N SER A 93 -3.93 -7.76 -12.47
CA SER A 93 -3.23 -7.17 -11.32
C SER A 93 -4.15 -6.42 -10.34
N HIS A 94 -5.38 -6.10 -10.75
CA HIS A 94 -6.40 -5.52 -9.88
C HIS A 94 -7.23 -6.58 -9.13
N GLY A 95 -6.91 -7.87 -9.23
CA GLY A 95 -7.66 -8.96 -8.57
C GLY A 95 -9.06 -9.19 -9.14
N ILE A 96 -9.29 -8.78 -10.39
CA ILE A 96 -10.55 -8.98 -11.11
C ILE A 96 -10.28 -9.91 -12.28
N GLU A 97 -11.18 -10.86 -12.54
CA GLU A 97 -11.07 -11.79 -13.66
C GLU A 97 -10.89 -11.04 -14.98
N PHE A 98 -10.01 -11.52 -15.85
CA PHE A 98 -9.78 -10.92 -17.17
C PHE A 98 -11.10 -10.81 -17.96
N GLY A 99 -11.28 -9.70 -18.68
CA GLY A 99 -12.53 -9.41 -19.41
C GLY A 99 -13.64 -8.77 -18.56
N TYR A 100 -13.49 -8.74 -17.23
CA TYR A 100 -14.48 -8.14 -16.32
C TYR A 100 -13.97 -6.89 -15.59
N CYS A 101 -12.67 -6.59 -15.70
CA CYS A 101 -12.10 -5.43 -15.03
C CYS A 101 -12.60 -4.11 -15.66
N PRO A 102 -13.16 -3.16 -14.89
CA PRO A 102 -13.60 -1.87 -15.41
C PRO A 102 -12.49 -1.02 -16.04
N ALA A 103 -11.22 -1.34 -15.76
CA ALA A 103 -10.06 -0.71 -16.37
C ALA A 103 -9.77 -1.24 -17.80
N GLY A 104 -10.50 -2.25 -18.28
CA GLY A 104 -10.26 -2.89 -19.57
C GLY A 104 -9.09 -3.86 -19.55
N CYS A 105 -8.87 -4.55 -18.43
CA CYS A 105 -7.85 -5.60 -18.37
C CYS A 105 -8.37 -6.88 -19.01
N ASP A 106 -7.89 -7.13 -20.23
CA ASP A 106 -8.12 -8.36 -20.96
C ASP A 106 -6.90 -9.27 -20.88
N ARG A 107 -7.09 -10.55 -21.16
CA ARG A 107 -5.99 -11.48 -21.36
C ARG A 107 -5.50 -11.26 -22.79
N ASP A 108 -4.20 -11.07 -22.98
CA ASP A 108 -3.59 -11.08 -24.30
C ASP A 108 -3.65 -12.51 -24.85
N ASP A 109 -4.83 -12.94 -25.29
CA ASP A 109 -5.07 -14.20 -25.99
C ASP A 109 -4.95 -13.99 -27.51
N ASP A 110 -4.11 -13.04 -27.94
CA ASP A 110 -3.80 -12.76 -29.34
C ASP A 110 -2.84 -13.83 -29.92
N ASP A 111 -3.15 -15.10 -29.73
CA ASP A 111 -2.63 -16.23 -30.50
C ASP A 111 -3.65 -16.53 -31.62
N TRP A 112 -3.76 -15.58 -32.55
CA TRP A 112 -4.42 -15.81 -33.84
C TRP A 112 -3.41 -16.44 -34.80
N ASP A 113 -3.41 -17.78 -34.89
CA ASP A 113 -2.86 -18.55 -36.02
C ASP A 113 -3.76 -18.45 -37.27
#